data_AF-A0A2K3M0I9-F1
#
_entry.id   AF-A0A2K3M0I9-F1
#
_cell.length_a   1.000
_cell.length_b   1.000
_cell.length_c   1.000
_cell.angle_alpha   90.00
_cell.angle_beta   90.00
_cell.angle_gamma   90.00
#
_symmetry.space_group_name_H-M   'P 1'
#
loop_
_entity.id
_entity.type
_entity.pdbx_description
1 polymer ?
#
loop_
_entity_poly.entity_id
_entity_poly.type
_entity_poly.pdbx_seq_one_letter_code
_entity_poly.pdbx_strand_id
1 'polypeptide(L)'
;MALQYHPDLCHDRLKNEESTRMFVQVNAAYKTLSNPELKAEYDYEIGLGLRRSRWMEQVIELKRRSHNEGSWGSRMRAMNNINKDDH
;
A
#
# COMPACT_ATOMS: atom_id res chain seq x y z
N MET A 1 -25.17 7.70 -9.07
CA MET A 1 -23.89 8.40 -8.85
C MET A 1 -23.56 9.37 -9.99
N ALA A 2 -23.33 8.91 -11.22
CA ALA A 2 -22.98 9.79 -12.35
C ALA A 2 -24.01 10.92 -12.63
N LEU A 3 -25.30 10.63 -12.49
CA LEU A 3 -26.38 11.63 -12.67
C LEU A 3 -26.38 12.75 -11.61
N GLN A 4 -25.75 12.58 -10.45
CA GLN A 4 -25.70 13.61 -9.40
C GLN A 4 -24.55 14.62 -9.62
N TYR A 5 -23.55 14.27 -10.42
CA TYR A 5 -22.36 15.08 -10.69
C TYR A 5 -22.33 15.65 -12.11
N HIS A 6 -23.47 15.65 -12.81
CA HIS A 6 -23.51 16.14 -14.18
C HIS A 6 -23.28 17.66 -14.18
N PRO A 7 -22.30 18.19 -14.95
CA PRO A 7 -21.97 19.62 -14.95
C PRO A 7 -23.15 20.50 -15.33
N ASP A 8 -24.03 20.01 -16.22
CA ASP A 8 -25.22 20.75 -16.67
C ASP A 8 -26.31 20.90 -15.59
N LEU A 9 -26.21 20.17 -14.47
CA LEU A 9 -27.12 20.33 -13.33
C LEU A 9 -26.61 21.37 -12.33
N CYS A 10 -25.40 21.90 -12.51
CA CYS A 10 -24.75 22.79 -11.56
C CYS A 10 -24.67 24.23 -12.10
N HIS A 11 -25.49 25.12 -11.52
CA HIS A 11 -25.54 26.55 -11.91
C HIS A 11 -24.44 27.40 -11.25
N ASP A 12 -23.65 26.83 -10.33
CA ASP A 12 -22.60 27.50 -9.57
C ASP A 12 -21.22 27.10 -10.11
N ARG A 13 -20.45 28.07 -10.60
CA ARG A 13 -19.21 27.83 -11.36
C ARG A 13 -18.14 27.10 -10.55
N LEU A 14 -18.07 27.29 -9.24
CA LEU A 14 -17.09 26.55 -8.41
C LEU A 14 -17.52 25.09 -8.19
N LYS A 15 -18.83 24.85 -8.03
CA LYS A 15 -19.38 23.51 -7.84
C LYS A 15 -19.42 22.70 -9.14
N ASN A 16 -19.45 23.36 -10.30
CA ASN A 16 -19.40 22.69 -11.60
C ASN A 16 -18.02 22.04 -11.86
N GLU A 17 -16.93 22.66 -11.38
CA GLU A 17 -15.57 22.14 -11.57
C GLU A 17 -15.36 20.88 -10.72
N GLU A 18 -15.79 20.92 -9.46
CA GLU A 18 -15.75 19.76 -8.56
C GLU A 18 -16.66 18.62 -9.05
N SER A 19 -17.87 18.95 -9.51
CA SER A 19 -18.80 17.98 -10.08
C SER A 19 -18.22 17.32 -11.32
N THR A 20 -17.59 18.09 -12.22
CA THR A 20 -16.93 17.55 -13.41
C THR A 20 -15.78 16.62 -13.05
N ARG A 21 -14.92 17.01 -12.09
CA ARG A 21 -13.82 16.16 -11.61
C ARG A 21 -14.34 14.86 -11.03
N MET A 22 -15.37 14.94 -10.19
CA MET A 22 -16.00 13.76 -9.59
C MET A 22 -16.66 12.86 -10.64
N PHE A 23 -17.33 13.44 -11.63
CA PHE A 23 -17.94 12.70 -12.74
C PHE A 23 -16.90 11.91 -13.54
N VAL A 24 -15.76 12.54 -13.86
CA VAL A 24 -14.65 11.87 -14.56
C VAL A 24 -14.09 10.72 -13.72
N GLN A 25 -13.88 10.93 -12.42
CA GLN A 25 -13.39 9.89 -11.52
C GLN A 25 -14.37 8.72 -11.38
N VAL A 26 -15.66 9.00 -11.20
CA VAL A 26 -16.71 7.98 -11.12
C VAL A 26 -16.81 7.19 -12.42
N ASN A 27 -16.70 7.86 -13.58
CA ASN A 27 -16.71 7.18 -14.87
C ASN A 27 -15.46 6.31 -15.08
N ALA A 28 -14.28 6.78 -14.65
CA ALA A 28 -13.05 5.99 -14.69
C ALA A 28 -13.16 4.75 -13.80
N ALA A 29 -13.62 4.91 -12.55
CA ALA A 29 -13.87 3.80 -11.65
C ALA A 29 -14.89 2.81 -12.23
N TYR A 30 -15.98 3.32 -12.82
CA TYR A 30 -16.98 2.48 -13.46
C TYR A 30 -16.37 1.65 -14.60
N LYS A 31 -15.59 2.25 -15.51
CA LYS A 31 -14.94 1.52 -16.60
C LYS A 31 -14.03 0.40 -16.11
N THR A 32 -13.24 0.65 -15.07
CA THR A 32 -12.35 -0.37 -14.48
C THR A 32 -13.15 -1.47 -13.76
N LEU A 33 -14.14 -1.10 -12.95
CA LEU A 33 -14.86 -2.04 -12.07
C LEU A 33 -16.01 -2.79 -12.76
N SER A 34 -16.52 -2.27 -13.88
CA SER A 34 -17.59 -2.92 -14.67
C SER A 34 -17.08 -4.05 -15.54
N ASN A 35 -15.82 -4.01 -15.99
CA ASN A 35 -15.19 -5.11 -16.71
C ASN A 35 -14.57 -6.10 -15.69
N PRO A 36 -15.02 -7.38 -15.66
CA PRO A 36 -14.49 -8.37 -14.72
C PRO A 36 -12.98 -8.58 -14.80
N GLU A 37 -12.39 -8.50 -16.00
CA GLU A 37 -10.95 -8.70 -16.20
C GLU A 37 -10.14 -7.54 -15.62
N LEU A 38 -10.52 -6.31 -15.96
CA LEU A 38 -9.87 -5.09 -15.43
C LEU A 38 -10.04 -4.97 -13.92
N LYS A 39 -11.20 -5.37 -13.40
CA LYS A 39 -11.45 -5.41 -11.96
C LYS A 39 -10.51 -6.41 -11.28
N ALA A 40 -10.34 -7.61 -11.84
CA ALA A 40 -9.46 -8.62 -11.26
C ALA A 40 -8.00 -8.17 -11.25
N GLU A 41 -7.55 -7.49 -12.31
CA GLU A 41 -6.20 -6.90 -12.38
C GLU A 41 -6.02 -5.81 -11.31
N TYR A 42 -6.98 -4.88 -11.19
CA TYR A 42 -6.95 -3.83 -10.17
C TYR A 42 -6.94 -4.39 -8.74
N ASP A 43 -7.80 -5.37 -8.45
CA ASP A 43 -7.87 -6.03 -7.13
C ASP A 43 -6.55 -6.78 -6.82
N TYR A 44 -5.92 -7.37 -7.83
CA TYR A 44 -4.62 -8.03 -7.70
C TYR A 44 -3.51 -7.04 -7.37
N GLU A 45 -3.42 -5.91 -8.09
CA GLU A 45 -2.44 -4.85 -7.82
C GLU A 45 -2.57 -4.29 -6.40
N ILE A 46 -3.79 -3.99 -5.96
CA ILE A 46 -4.06 -3.55 -4.59
C ILE A 46 -3.63 -4.61 -3.59
N GLY A 47 -3.99 -5.87 -3.82
CA GLY A 47 -3.62 -6.99 -2.96
C GLY A 47 -2.10 -7.15 -2.80
N LEU A 48 -1.35 -6.99 -3.90
CA LEU A 48 0.12 -6.99 -3.90
C LEU A 48 0.68 -5.82 -3.09
N GLY A 49 0.15 -4.61 -3.28
CA GLY A 49 0.55 -3.42 -2.54
C GLY A 49 0.37 -3.60 -1.03
N LEU A 50 -0.79 -4.10 -0.60
CA LEU A 50 -1.07 -4.37 0.81
C LEU A 50 -0.13 -5.45 1.40
N ARG A 51 0.12 -6.54 0.67
CA ARG A 51 1.06 -7.57 1.11
C ARG A 51 2.47 -7.02 1.26
N ARG A 52 2.93 -6.23 0.29
CA ARG A 52 4.25 -5.60 0.32
C ARG A 52 4.39 -4.66 1.51
N SER A 53 3.41 -3.79 1.76
CA SER A 53 3.41 -2.88 2.91
C SER A 53 3.48 -3.62 4.24
N ARG A 54 2.68 -4.68 4.42
CA ARG A 54 2.70 -5.53 5.62
C ARG A 54 4.05 -6.21 5.82
N TRP A 55 4.66 -6.73 4.74
CA TRP A 55 5.97 -7.34 4.81
C TRP A 55 7.05 -6.31 5.20
N MET A 56 7.01 -5.10 4.62
CA MET A 56 7.94 -4.03 4.96
C MET A 56 7.86 -3.63 6.44
N GLU A 57 6.65 -3.53 7.00
CA GLU A 57 6.45 -3.24 8.42
C GLU A 57 7.10 -4.31 9.32
N GLN A 58 6.95 -5.59 8.97
CA GLN A 58 7.59 -6.69 9.70
C GLN A 58 9.11 -6.61 9.63
N VAL A 59 9.68 -6.26 8.47
CA VAL A 59 11.13 -6.09 8.30
C VAL A 59 11.64 -4.91 9.13
N ILE A 60 10.93 -3.79 9.17
CA ILE A 60 11.26 -2.63 10.00
C ILE A 60 11.29 -3.03 11.48
N GLU A 61 10.27 -3.75 11.94
CA GLU A 61 10.19 -4.22 13.32
C GLU A 61 11.31 -5.20 13.68
N LEU A 62 11.64 -6.14 12.78
CA LEU A 62 12.79 -7.04 12.96
C LEU A 62 14.11 -6.27 13.05
N LYS A 63 14.30 -5.27 12.18
CA LYS A 63 15.49 -4.41 12.20
C LYS A 63 15.60 -3.61 13.51
N ARG A 64 14.47 -3.07 13.99
CA ARG A 64 14.39 -2.39 15.29
C ARG A 64 14.77 -3.31 16.45
N ARG A 65 14.27 -4.56 16.44
CA ARG A 65 14.62 -5.56 17.46
C ARG A 65 16.09 -5.99 17.40
N SER A 66 16.63 -6.14 16.19
CA SER A 66 18.03 -6.52 15.98
C SER A 66 19.00 -5.43 16.40
N HIS A 67 18.61 -4.15 16.25
CA HIS A 67 19.42 -3.00 16.68
C HIS A 67 19.56 -2.89 18.21
N ASN A 68 18.82 -3.69 18.99
CA ASN A 68 19.15 -3.95 20.39
C ASN A 68 20.23 -5.04 20.47
N GLU A 69 21.49 -4.64 20.27
CA GLU A 69 22.68 -5.50 20.22
C GLU A 69 22.97 -6.32 21.50
N GLY A 70 22.18 -6.16 22.56
CA GLY A 70 22.35 -6.84 23.84
C GLY A 70 21.68 -8.22 24.00
N SER A 71 20.96 -8.72 22.97
CA SER A 71 20.26 -10.01 23.08
C SER A 71 21.21 -11.17 23.35
N TRP A 72 20.83 -12.08 24.26
CA TRP A 72 21.61 -13.28 24.64
C TRP A 72 22.06 -14.08 23.41
N GLY A 73 21.20 -14.22 22.40
CA GLY A 73 21.54 -14.91 21.15
C GLY A 73 22.64 -14.22 20.32
N SER A 74 22.71 -12.88 20.32
CA SER A 74 23.79 -12.14 19.64
C SER A 74 25.13 -12.33 20.36
N ARG A 75 25.11 -12.35 21.69
CA ARG A 75 26.29 -12.65 22.52
C ARG A 75 26.79 -14.07 22.28
N MET A 76 25.90 -15.07 22.21
CA MET A 76 26.27 -16.46 21.95
C MET A 76 26.88 -16.66 20.55
N ARG A 77 26.38 -15.96 19.52
CA ARG A 77 26.99 -16.00 18.18
C ARG A 77 28.38 -15.37 18.14
N ALA A 78 28.58 -14.24 18.83
CA ALA A 78 29.90 -13.61 18.94
C ALA A 78 30.90 -14.53 19.66
N MET A 79 30.49 -15.14 20.78
CA MET A 79 31.35 -16.08 21.53
C MET A 79 31.71 -17.34 20.73
N ASN A 80 30.76 -17.89 19.96
CA ASN A 80 31.03 -19.05 19.10
C ASN A 80 31.96 -18.76 17.92
N ASN A 81 32.03 -17.51 17.44
CA ASN A 81 32.98 -17.14 16.40
C ASN A 81 34.38 -16.99 16.98
N ILE A 82 34.53 -16.36 18.15
CA ILE A 82 35.82 -16.22 18.85
C ILE A 82 36.45 -17.60 19.10
N ASN A 83 35.66 -18.56 19.62
CA ASN A 83 36.17 -19.90 19.91
C ASN A 83 36.58 -20.73 18.68
N LYS A 84 36.22 -20.31 17.45
CA LYS A 84 36.62 -20.99 16.22
C LYS A 84 37.94 -20.48 15.64
N ASP A 85 38.33 -19.26 15.99
CA ASP A 85 39.55 -18.63 15.51
C ASP A 85 40.79 -19.02 16.36
N ASP A 86 40.56 -19.70 17.49
CA ASP A 86 41.58 -20.18 18.44
C ASP A 86 42.04 -21.64 18.17
N HIS A 87 41.64 -22.27 17.05
CA HIS A 87 41.97 -23.65 16.69
C HIS A 87 42.66 -23.78 15.33
#